data_AF-A0A6G2QU82-F1
#
_entry.id   AF-A0A6G2QU82-F1
#
_cell.length_a   1.000
_cell.length_b   1.000
_cell.length_c   1.000
_cell.angle_alpha   90.00
_cell.angle_beta   90.00
_cell.angle_gamma   90.00
#
_symmetry.space_group_name_H-M   'P 1'
#
loop_
_entity.id
_entity.type
_entity.pdbx_description
1 polymer ?
#
loop_
_entity_poly.entity_id
_entity_poly.type
_entity_poly.pdbx_seq_one_letter_code
_entity_poly.pdbx_strand_id
1 'polypeptide(L)' 'MHREQISRLAHAGHPIAAPLDDDSVRALLEHAVPRDDARVLDLGCGTGEWLLRALAARPGLRAEGVDVSEGALEQARAAA' A
#
# COMPACT_ATOMS: atom_id res chain seq x y z
N MET A 1 7.56 -8.69 23.85
CA MET A 1 6.35 -8.38 23.05
C MET A 1 6.77 -8.15 21.61
N HIS A 2 6.11 -8.82 20.65
CA HIS A 2 6.48 -8.74 19.23
C HIS A 2 6.05 -7.39 18.64
N ARG A 3 7.03 -6.60 18.17
CA ARG A 3 6.84 -5.27 17.55
C ARG A 3 5.79 -5.28 16.43
N GLU A 4 5.73 -6.35 15.64
CA GLU A 4 4.71 -6.53 14.59
C GLU A 4 3.28 -6.55 15.14
N GLN A 5 3.06 -7.22 16.27
CA GLN A 5 1.73 -7.37 16.85
C GLN A 5 1.21 -6.03 17.39
N ILE A 6 2.08 -5.22 18.01
CA ILE A 6 1.74 -3.87 18.46
C ILE A 6 1.44 -2.97 17.26
N SER A 7 2.27 -3.03 16.20
CA SER A 7 2.06 -2.26 14.98
C SER A 7 0.72 -2.61 14.32
N ARG A 8 0.42 -3.90 14.17
CA ARG A 8 -0.84 -4.37 13.56
C ARG A 8 -2.07 -3.89 14.34
N LEU A 9 -2.03 -3.95 15.67
CA LEU A 9 -3.14 -3.48 16.51
C LEU A 9 -3.33 -1.96 16.40
N ALA A 10 -2.25 -1.18 16.34
CA ALA A 10 -2.31 0.27 16.23
C ALA A 10 -2.86 0.76 14.86
N HIS A 11 -2.67 -0.03 13.81
CA HIS A 11 -3.10 0.33 12.44
C HIS A 11 -4.37 -0.38 11.97
N ALA A 12 -5.06 -1.13 12.84
CA ALA A 12 -6.28 -1.85 12.46
C ALA A 12 -7.42 -0.94 11.97
N GLY A 13 -7.40 0.35 12.35
CA GLY A 13 -8.37 1.37 11.91
C GLY A 13 -7.88 2.30 10.80
N HIS A 14 -6.64 2.15 10.32
CA HIS A 14 -6.05 2.99 9.28
C HIS A 14 -5.51 2.09 8.16
N PRO A 15 -6.16 2.05 6.98
CA PRO A 15 -5.76 1.16 5.88
C PRO A 15 -4.32 1.43 5.41
N ILE A 16 -3.85 2.67 5.55
CA ILE A 16 -2.45 3.04 5.43
C ILE A 16 -1.90 3.27 6.84
N ALA A 17 -0.69 2.76 7.12
CA ALA A 17 -0.01 2.96 8.40
C ALA A 17 0.53 4.40 8.57
N ALA A 18 -0.34 5.39 8.32
CA ALA A 18 -0.12 6.82 8.41
C ALA A 18 -1.45 7.53 8.71
N PRO A 19 -1.44 8.72 9.34
CA PRO A 19 -2.66 9.49 9.61
C PRO A 19 -3.14 10.22 8.36
N LEU A 20 -3.57 9.48 7.33
CA LEU A 20 -4.06 10.00 6.05
C LEU A 20 -5.49 9.55 5.81
N ASP A 21 -6.34 10.46 5.32
CA ASP A 21 -7.67 10.15 4.81
C ASP A 21 -7.64 9.78 3.32
N ASP A 22 -8.74 9.26 2.80
CA ASP A 22 -8.83 8.75 1.43
C ASP A 22 -8.55 9.84 0.36
N ASP A 23 -8.95 11.09 0.62
CA ASP A 23 -8.69 12.20 -0.31
C ASP A 23 -7.21 12.57 -0.37
N SER A 24 -6.53 12.59 0.78
CA SER A 24 -5.08 12.81 0.83
C SER A 24 -4.33 11.70 0.11
N VAL A 25 -4.75 10.45 0.30
CA VAL A 25 -4.17 9.28 -0.40
C VAL A 25 -4.32 9.41 -1.90
N ARG A 26 -5.52 9.76 -2.39
CA ARG A 26 -5.78 9.95 -3.82
C ARG A 26 -4.91 11.08 -4.40
N ALA A 27 -4.85 12.24 -3.74
CA ALA A 27 -4.04 13.36 -4.20
C ALA A 27 -2.54 13.02 -4.27
N LEU A 28 -2.03 12.27 -3.29
CA LEU A 28 -0.64 11.81 -3.29
C LEU A 28 -0.37 10.83 -4.44
N LEU A 29 -1.29 9.89 -4.72
CA LEU A 29 -1.15 8.95 -5.84
C LEU A 29 -1.25 9.65 -7.20
N GLU A 30 -2.13 10.63 -7.36
CA GLU A 30 -2.23 11.46 -8.57
C GLU A 30 -0.92 12.18 -8.86
N HIS A 31 -0.26 12.69 -7.82
CA HIS A 31 1.02 13.38 -7.94
C HIS A 31 2.21 12.43 -8.17
N ALA A 32 2.25 11.30 -7.43
CA ALA A 32 3.37 10.37 -7.45
C ALA A 32 3.38 9.46 -8.69
N VAL A 33 2.22 9.22 -9.32
CA VAL A 33 2.07 8.35 -10.48
C VAL A 33 1.54 9.18 -11.66
N PRO A 34 2.40 9.91 -12.38
CA PRO A 34 1.98 10.88 -13.39
C PRO A 34 1.50 10.25 -14.71
N ARG A 35 1.66 8.94 -14.88
CA ARG A 35 1.34 8.23 -16.13
C ARG A 35 0.61 6.93 -15.85
N ASP A 36 -0.29 6.57 -16.75
CA ASP A 36 -1.08 5.33 -16.63
C ASP A 36 -0.26 4.06 -16.86
N ASP A 37 0.87 4.16 -17.57
CA ASP A 37 1.78 3.05 -17.90
C ASP A 37 3.03 3.02 -17.01
N ALA A 38 3.03 3.76 -15.90
CA ALA A 38 4.19 3.87 -15.03
C ALA A 38 4.56 2.53 -14.37
N ARG A 39 5.81 2.47 -13.88
CA ARG A 39 6.28 1.39 -13.02
C ARG A 39 6.52 1.94 -11.62
N VAL A 40 5.90 1.33 -10.62
CA VAL A 40 5.98 1.75 -9.21
C VAL A 40 6.61 0.65 -8.38
N LEU A 41 7.51 1.03 -7.48
CA LEU A 41 8.11 0.17 -6.47
C LEU A 41 7.78 0.74 -5.09
N ASP A 42 7.18 -0.08 -4.22
CA ASP A 42 6.91 0.26 -2.82
C ASP A 42 7.80 -0.59 -1.89
N LEU A 43 8.63 0.08 -1.10
CA LEU A 43 9.61 -0.53 -0.19
C LEU A 43 9.11 -0.42 1.25
N GLY A 44 8.80 -1.56 1.86
CA GLY A 44 8.02 -1.60 3.11
C GLY A 44 6.53 -1.49 2.82
N CYS A 45 6.02 -2.21 1.81
CA CYS A 45 4.66 -2.04 1.31
C CYS A 45 3.56 -2.52 2.27
N GLY A 46 3.92 -3.24 3.35
CA GLY A 46 2.96 -3.83 4.27
C GLY A 46 1.93 -4.70 3.55
N THR A 47 0.65 -4.42 3.78
CA THR A 47 -0.47 -5.10 3.10
C THR A 47 -0.77 -4.56 1.70
N GLY A 48 0.06 -3.65 1.17
CA GLY A 48 0.02 -3.20 -0.22
C GLY A 48 -0.98 -2.09 -0.54
N GLU A 49 -1.55 -1.41 0.46
CA GLU A 49 -2.68 -0.47 0.28
C GLU A 49 -2.40 0.62 -0.78
N TRP A 50 -1.21 1.22 -0.77
CA TRP A 50 -0.82 2.22 -1.78
C TRP A 50 -0.85 1.65 -3.20
N LEU A 51 -0.26 0.47 -3.39
CA LEU A 51 -0.15 -0.18 -4.69
C LEU A 51 -1.50 -0.65 -5.20
N LEU A 52 -2.33 -1.26 -4.33
CA LEU A 52 -3.65 -1.75 -4.69
C LEU A 52 -4.55 -0.60 -5.17
N ARG A 53 -4.56 0.53 -4.45
CA ARG A 53 -5.31 1.72 -4.87
C ARG A 53 -4.77 2.33 -6.17
N ALA A 54 -3.45 2.37 -6.34
CA ALA A 54 -2.84 2.87 -7.56
C ALA A 54 -3.20 2.00 -8.78
N LEU A 55 -3.16 0.67 -8.63
CA LEU A 55 -3.54 -0.28 -9.68
C LEU A 55 -5.02 -0.20 -10.02
N ALA A 56 -5.90 -0.04 -9.02
CA ALA A 56 -7.33 0.13 -9.24
C ALA A 56 -7.65 1.42 -10.02
N ALA A 57 -6.95 2.51 -9.73
CA ALA A 57 -7.13 3.78 -10.41
C ALA A 57 -6.50 3.80 -11.82
N ARG A 58 -5.47 3.00 -12.07
CA ARG A 58 -4.69 2.99 -13.32
C ARG A 58 -4.45 1.56 -13.82
N PRO A 59 -5.35 1.00 -14.66
CA PRO A 59 -5.23 -0.38 -15.14
C PRO A 59 -3.97 -0.69 -15.96
N GLY A 60 -3.31 0.33 -16.53
CA GLY A 60 -2.05 0.17 -17.26
C GLY A 60 -0.80 0.13 -16.38
N LEU A 61 -0.96 0.41 -15.08
CA LEU A 61 0.14 0.55 -14.14
C LEU A 61 0.78 -0.81 -13.86
N ARG A 62 2.09 -0.80 -13.67
CA ARG A 62 2.82 -1.97 -13.13
C ARG A 62 3.37 -1.62 -11.77
N ALA A 63 3.08 -2.45 -10.78
CA ALA A 63 3.48 -2.22 -9.39
C ALA A 63 4.23 -3.44 -8.84
N GLU A 64 5.28 -3.17 -8.07
CA GLU A 64 6.06 -4.16 -7.32
C GLU A 64 6.09 -3.73 -5.85
N GLY A 65 5.67 -4.61 -4.95
CA GLY A 65 5.70 -4.39 -3.50
C GLY A 65 6.72 -5.30 -2.83
N VAL A 66 7.55 -4.73 -1.96
CA VAL A 66 8.57 -5.46 -1.19
C VAL A 66 8.36 -5.17 0.28
N ASP A 67 8.26 -6.21 1.10
CA ASP A 67 8.22 -6.11 2.56
C ASP A 67 8.97 -7.29 3.19
N VAL A 68 9.42 -7.12 4.43
CA VAL A 68 10.07 -8.17 5.22
C VAL A 68 9.07 -9.02 6.00
N SER A 69 7.83 -8.53 6.19
CA SER A 69 6.79 -9.22 6.93
C SER A 69 6.02 -10.18 6.01
N GLU A 70 6.32 -11.48 6.12
CA GLU A 70 5.65 -12.51 5.33
C GLU A 70 4.13 -12.47 5.48
N GLY A 71 3.62 -12.29 6.71
CA GLY A 71 2.18 -12.22 6.97
C GLY A 71 1.50 -10.98 6.40
N ALA A 72 2.21 -9.86 6.23
CA ALA A 72 1.68 -8.69 5.53
C ALA A 72 1.59 -8.96 4.01
N LEU A 73 2.62 -9.60 3.44
CA LEU A 73 2.63 -10.01 2.04
C LEU A 73 1.57 -11.06 1.71
N GLU A 74 1.28 -12.00 2.60
CA GLU A 74 0.17 -12.96 2.42
C GLU A 74 -1.18 -12.26 2.33
N GLN A 75 -1.44 -11.29 3.22
CA GLN A 75 -2.65 -10.47 3.16
C GLN A 75 -2.72 -9.62 1.90
N ALA A 76 -1.60 -9.00 1.49
CA ALA A 76 -1.51 -8.23 0.27
C ALA A 76 -1.86 -9.07 -0.96
N ARG A 77 -1.31 -10.29 -1.05
CA ARG A 77 -1.61 -11.23 -2.15
C ARG A 77 -3.06 -11.70 -2.17
N ALA A 78 -3.70 -11.82 -1.01
CA ALA A 78 -5.11 -12.20 -0.93
C ALA A 78 -6.06 -11.06 -1.35
N ALA A 79 -5.60 -9.80 -1.26
CA ALA A 79 -6.37 -8.61 -1.61
C ALA A 79 -6.14 -8.11 -3.04
N ALA A 80 -5.10 -8.62 -3.73
CA ALA A 80 -4.76 -8.31 -5.12
C ALA A 80 -5.56 -9.17 -6.12
#